data_AF-A0A645B2L4-F1
#
_entry.id   AF-A0A645B2L4-F1
#
_cell.length_a   1.000
_cell.length_b   1.000
_cell.length_c   1.000
_cell.angle_alpha   90.00
_cell.angle_beta   90.00
_cell.angle_gamma   90.00
#
_symmetry.space_group_name_H-M   'P 1'
#
loop_
_entity.id
_entity.type
_entity.pdbx_description
1 polymer ?
#
loop_
_entity_poly.entity_id
_entity_poly.type
_entity_poly.pdbx_seq_one_letter_code
_entity_poly.pdbx_strand_id
1 'polypeptide(L)'
;MFDLNILFVGQRDPTVNIPGNRNIWIVNTNENYKKKKKYYYKIAPTMNYLDGIWYSLLCSEDELGGTVICDYADNTGIYPYWVSAKEIQDDLHELIIQDDYLESFLEIIKYLLKCSPIQRIALLCRYQSHDEVVICGALSLSNFISLLSQKKIMTNTCYFIKSDF
;
A
#
# COMPACT_ATOMS: atom_id res chain seq x y z
N MET A 1 11.89 -8.91 1.69
CA MET A 1 11.95 -7.87 0.63
C MET A 1 10.52 -7.41 0.38
N PHE A 2 10.30 -6.09 0.29
CA PHE A 2 8.97 -5.49 0.29
C PHE A 2 8.64 -4.76 -1.01
N ASP A 3 7.41 -4.87 -1.48
CA ASP A 3 6.87 -4.01 -2.53
C ASP A 3 5.80 -3.11 -1.92
N LEU A 4 6.09 -1.82 -1.78
CA LEU A 4 5.14 -0.83 -1.25
C LEU A 4 4.38 -0.18 -2.40
N ASN A 5 3.06 -0.40 -2.43
CA ASN A 5 2.22 -0.09 -3.57
C ASN A 5 0.98 0.68 -3.15
N ILE A 6 0.61 1.70 -3.93
CA ILE A 6 -0.64 2.44 -3.77
C ILE A 6 -1.39 2.45 -5.11
N LEU A 7 -2.63 1.97 -5.10
CA LEU A 7 -3.58 2.25 -6.15
C LEU A 7 -4.34 3.53 -5.83
N PHE A 8 -4.15 4.54 -6.67
CA PHE A 8 -4.95 5.75 -6.68
C PHE A 8 -6.26 5.46 -7.43
N VAL A 9 -7.31 5.16 -6.67
CA VAL A 9 -8.62 4.76 -7.19
C VAL A 9 -9.33 5.93 -7.90
N GLY A 10 -9.86 5.66 -9.09
CA GLY A 10 -10.61 6.60 -9.92
C GLY A 10 -9.75 7.59 -10.72
N GLN A 11 -8.43 7.58 -10.54
CA GLN A 11 -7.53 8.42 -11.33
C GLN A 11 -7.54 7.99 -12.81
N ARG A 12 -7.63 8.96 -13.72
CA ARG A 12 -7.65 8.73 -15.17
C ARG A 12 -6.27 8.88 -15.82
N ASP A 13 -5.49 9.84 -15.34
CA ASP A 13 -4.18 10.21 -15.92
C ASP A 13 -3.11 10.29 -14.83
N PRO A 14 -1.88 9.80 -15.06
CA PRO A 14 -0.83 9.78 -14.04
C PRO A 14 -0.50 11.18 -13.53
N THR A 15 -0.25 11.31 -12.23
CA THR A 15 0.23 12.56 -11.65
C THR A 15 1.73 12.65 -11.84
N VAL A 16 2.21 13.71 -12.50
CA VAL A 16 3.64 13.90 -12.81
C VAL A 16 4.41 14.48 -11.62
N ASN A 17 3.72 15.10 -10.65
CA ASN A 17 4.34 15.71 -9.47
C ASN A 17 3.46 15.49 -8.23
N ILE A 18 3.90 14.62 -7.33
CA ILE A 18 3.32 14.49 -5.99
C ILE A 18 4.23 15.31 -5.04
N PRO A 19 3.79 16.50 -4.61
CA PRO A 19 4.56 17.36 -3.72
C PRO A 19 4.71 16.71 -2.35
N GLY A 20 5.93 16.74 -1.79
CA GLY A 20 6.26 16.16 -0.47
C GLY A 20 7.35 15.09 -0.47
N ASN A 21 7.79 14.62 -1.64
CA ASN A 21 8.90 13.67 -1.71
C ASN A 21 10.26 14.37 -1.48
N ARG A 22 10.87 14.15 -0.32
CA ARG A 22 12.31 14.39 -0.13
C ARG A 22 13.14 13.12 -0.33
N ASN A 23 12.57 11.95 -0.04
CA ASN A 23 13.26 10.67 0.00
C ASN A 23 12.43 9.45 -0.44
N ILE A 24 11.21 9.62 -0.97
CA ILE A 24 10.37 8.54 -1.51
C ILE A 24 9.97 8.83 -2.95
N TRP A 25 10.61 8.15 -3.90
CA TRP A 25 10.27 8.17 -5.31
C TRP A 25 8.95 7.44 -5.57
N ILE A 26 8.10 8.04 -6.40
CA ILE A 26 6.79 7.47 -6.72
C ILE A 26 6.77 7.20 -8.22
N VAL A 27 6.73 5.92 -8.57
CA VAL A 27 6.82 5.47 -9.95
C VAL A 27 5.47 4.89 -10.36
N ASN A 28 4.94 5.31 -11.50
CA ASN A 28 3.77 4.67 -12.09
C ASN A 28 4.16 3.28 -12.63
N THR A 29 3.81 2.25 -11.88
CA THR A 29 4.12 0.84 -12.20
C THR A 29 3.13 0.24 -13.21
N ASN A 30 2.10 1.00 -13.58
CA ASN A 30 1.09 0.58 -14.52
C ASN A 30 1.25 1.30 -15.86
N GLU A 31 2.28 0.89 -16.62
CA GLU A 31 2.51 1.34 -18.00
C GLU A 31 1.26 1.13 -18.90
N ASN A 32 0.37 0.21 -18.51
CA ASN A 32 -0.89 -0.09 -19.18
C ASN A 32 -2.12 0.26 -18.33
N TYR A 33 -2.17 1.43 -17.68
CA TYR A 33 -3.28 1.85 -16.82
C TYR A 33 -4.70 1.76 -17.43
N LYS A 34 -4.80 1.68 -18.77
CA LYS A 34 -6.05 1.47 -19.51
C LYS A 34 -6.46 0.00 -19.67
N LYS A 35 -5.64 -0.97 -19.28
CA LYS A 35 -5.94 -2.42 -19.39
C LYS A 35 -6.49 -2.96 -18.06
N LYS A 36 -7.44 -3.90 -18.15
CA LYS A 36 -8.01 -4.60 -16.97
C LYS A 36 -6.99 -5.42 -16.18
N LYS A 37 -5.94 -5.92 -16.85
CA LYS A 37 -4.81 -6.58 -16.21
C LYS A 37 -3.71 -5.55 -16.00
N LYS A 38 -3.58 -5.08 -14.76
CA LYS A 38 -2.57 -4.11 -14.33
C LYS A 38 -1.36 -4.86 -13.76
N TYR A 39 -0.68 -4.24 -12.80
CA TYR A 39 0.40 -4.83 -12.03
C TYR A 39 -0.14 -5.89 -11.04
N TYR A 40 0.63 -6.96 -10.78
CA TYR A 40 0.26 -8.04 -9.85
C TYR A 40 -1.15 -8.66 -10.05
N TYR A 41 -1.60 -8.80 -11.30
CA TYR A 41 -2.95 -9.28 -11.63
C TYR A 41 -3.38 -10.59 -10.92
N LYS A 42 -2.45 -11.52 -10.70
CA LYS A 42 -2.72 -12.78 -10.00
C LYS A 42 -2.68 -12.66 -8.48
N ILE A 43 -1.83 -11.77 -7.96
CA ILE A 43 -1.50 -11.65 -6.52
C ILE A 43 -2.50 -10.72 -5.83
N ALA A 44 -2.83 -9.59 -6.45
CA ALA A 44 -3.76 -8.59 -5.91
C ALA A 44 -4.94 -8.35 -6.87
N PRO A 45 -5.81 -9.37 -7.09
CA PRO A 45 -6.92 -9.28 -8.02
C PRO A 45 -7.90 -8.16 -7.64
N THR A 46 -8.16 -7.96 -6.35
CA THR A 46 -9.08 -6.91 -5.85
C THR A 46 -8.63 -5.51 -6.28
N MET A 47 -7.34 -5.19 -6.16
CA MET A 47 -6.81 -3.90 -6.64
C MET A 47 -6.87 -3.79 -8.17
N ASN A 48 -6.70 -4.90 -8.90
CA ASN A 48 -6.79 -4.92 -10.36
C ASN A 48 -8.21 -4.67 -10.89
N TYR A 49 -9.24 -5.04 -10.14
CA TYR A 49 -10.64 -4.79 -10.52
C TYR A 49 -11.09 -3.34 -10.36
N LEU A 50 -10.35 -2.53 -9.60
CA LEU A 50 -10.68 -1.13 -9.36
C LEU A 50 -10.07 -0.25 -10.43
N ASP A 51 -10.82 0.72 -10.93
CA ASP A 51 -10.29 1.75 -11.82
C ASP A 51 -9.32 2.67 -11.07
N GLY A 52 -8.22 3.06 -11.71
CA GLY A 52 -7.17 3.85 -11.07
C GLY A 52 -5.76 3.52 -11.55
N ILE A 53 -4.80 4.31 -11.07
CA ILE A 53 -3.38 4.21 -11.44
C ILE A 53 -2.59 3.64 -10.27
N TRP A 54 -1.67 2.74 -10.60
CA TRP A 54 -0.84 2.05 -9.62
C TRP A 54 0.49 2.75 -9.50
N TYR A 55 0.90 3.03 -8.28
CA TYR A 55 2.20 3.59 -7.97
C TYR A 55 2.97 2.66 -7.04
N SER A 56 4.26 2.50 -7.31
CA SER A 56 5.21 1.92 -6.37
C SER A 56 5.98 3.05 -5.69
N LEU A 57 6.19 2.89 -4.39
CA LEU A 57 6.99 3.79 -3.56
C LEU A 57 8.36 3.18 -3.39
N LEU A 58 9.40 3.92 -3.80
CA LEU A 58 10.78 3.47 -3.88
C LEU A 58 11.70 4.47 -3.16
N CYS A 59 12.85 4.02 -2.63
CA CYS A 59 13.83 4.92 -2.03
C CYS A 59 14.71 5.62 -3.08
N SER A 60 14.79 5.08 -4.30
CA SER A 60 15.50 5.64 -5.45
C SER A 60 14.84 5.22 -6.77
N GLU A 61 15.09 5.96 -7.85
CA GLU A 61 14.56 5.66 -9.20
C GLU A 61 15.05 4.29 -9.74
N ASP A 62 16.29 3.92 -9.43
CA ASP A 62 16.92 2.67 -9.89
C ASP A 62 16.73 1.48 -8.92
N GLU A 63 15.82 1.59 -7.95
CA GLU A 63 15.62 0.53 -6.96
C GLU A 63 15.06 -0.74 -7.61
N LEU A 64 15.81 -1.84 -7.55
CA LEU A 64 15.45 -3.14 -8.10
C LEU A 64 15.22 -4.17 -6.99
N GLY A 65 14.06 -4.81 -7.00
CA GLY A 65 13.76 -5.99 -6.17
C GLY A 65 12.82 -5.71 -5.00
N GLY A 66 12.77 -4.50 -4.48
CA GLY A 66 11.87 -4.10 -3.39
C GLY A 66 12.39 -2.88 -2.65
N THR A 67 11.59 -2.32 -1.74
CA THR A 67 11.89 -1.07 -1.06
C THR A 67 12.36 -1.23 0.38
N VAL A 68 13.29 -0.37 0.80
CA VAL A 68 13.73 -0.22 2.19
C VAL A 68 12.86 0.71 3.03
N ILE A 69 11.82 1.33 2.43
CA ILE A 69 10.87 2.21 3.13
C ILE A 69 10.16 1.47 4.28
N CYS A 70 9.96 0.16 4.11
CA CYS A 70 9.25 -0.67 5.04
C CYS A 70 10.15 -1.76 5.63
N ASP A 71 9.79 -2.17 6.84
CA ASP A 71 10.29 -3.37 7.49
C ASP A 71 9.12 -4.11 8.16
N TYR A 72 9.43 -5.18 8.86
CA TYR A 72 8.45 -5.94 9.62
C TYR A 72 8.89 -6.19 11.05
N ALA A 73 7.91 -6.28 11.96
CA ALA A 73 8.14 -6.86 13.28
C ALA A 73 7.85 -8.35 13.27
N ASP A 74 8.47 -9.07 14.22
CA ASP A 74 8.07 -10.43 14.54
C ASP A 74 6.58 -10.49 14.85
N ASN A 75 5.94 -11.54 14.34
CA ASN A 75 4.52 -11.73 14.43
C ASN A 75 4.10 -11.96 15.88
N THR A 76 3.28 -11.05 16.42
CA THR A 76 2.78 -11.11 17.80
C THR A 76 1.73 -12.20 18.02
N GLY A 77 1.32 -12.91 16.95
CA GLY A 77 0.27 -13.93 16.96
C GLY A 77 -1.14 -13.34 17.01
N ILE A 78 -1.29 -12.03 16.84
CA ILE A 78 -2.58 -11.34 16.86
C ILE A 78 -2.98 -11.02 15.42
N TYR A 79 -3.95 -11.77 14.91
CA TYR A 79 -4.46 -11.61 13.54
C TYR A 79 -5.86 -11.02 13.53
N PRO A 80 -6.28 -10.39 12.42
CA PRO A 80 -7.67 -10.05 12.23
C PRO A 80 -8.57 -11.29 12.37
N TYR A 81 -9.68 -11.18 13.09
CA TYR A 81 -10.55 -12.33 13.43
C TYR A 81 -11.09 -13.08 12.20
N TRP A 82 -11.12 -12.43 11.04
CA TRP A 82 -11.58 -13.00 9.78
C TRP A 82 -10.49 -13.75 9.00
N VAL A 83 -9.24 -13.74 9.47
CA VAL A 83 -8.13 -14.51 8.89
C VAL A 83 -7.92 -15.76 9.75
N SER A 84 -8.47 -16.88 9.31
CA SER A 84 -8.43 -18.15 10.06
C SER A 84 -7.45 -19.19 9.51
N ALA A 85 -7.00 -19.04 8.26
CA ALA A 85 -6.08 -19.97 7.64
C ALA A 85 -4.66 -19.71 8.15
N LYS A 86 -4.05 -20.72 8.78
CA LYS A 86 -2.72 -20.61 9.39
C LYS A 86 -1.64 -20.24 8.37
N GLU A 87 -1.72 -20.78 7.16
CA GLU A 87 -0.79 -20.49 6.07
C GLU A 87 -0.77 -19.00 5.70
N ILE A 88 -1.95 -18.34 5.76
CA ILE A 88 -2.06 -16.89 5.56
C ILE A 88 -1.49 -16.16 6.77
N GLN A 89 -1.81 -16.61 7.98
CA GLN A 89 -1.33 -16.00 9.23
C GLN A 89 0.21 -16.00 9.31
N ASP A 90 0.86 -17.08 8.90
CA ASP A 90 2.32 -17.21 8.91
C ASP A 90 3.00 -16.24 7.92
N ASP A 91 2.26 -15.75 6.92
CA ASP A 91 2.69 -14.78 5.91
C ASP A 91 2.34 -13.30 6.27
N LEU A 92 1.64 -13.08 7.38
CA LEU A 92 1.30 -11.75 7.88
C LEU A 92 2.32 -11.31 8.93
N HIS A 93 2.94 -10.16 8.72
CA HIS A 93 3.82 -9.52 9.69
C HIS A 93 3.36 -8.10 9.95
N GLU A 94 3.67 -7.56 11.12
CA GLU A 94 3.35 -6.16 11.42
C GLU A 94 4.21 -5.25 10.52
N LEU A 95 3.56 -4.39 9.74
CA LEU A 95 4.22 -3.42 8.88
C LEU A 95 4.82 -2.29 9.72
N ILE A 96 6.12 -2.08 9.56
CA ILE A 96 6.84 -0.92 10.07
C ILE A 96 7.21 -0.04 8.88
N ILE A 97 6.88 1.25 8.95
CA ILE A 97 7.49 2.25 8.07
C ILE A 97 8.71 2.79 8.79
N GLN A 98 9.87 2.76 8.13
CA GLN A 98 11.12 3.25 8.70
C GLN A 98 11.01 4.75 9.03
N ASP A 99 11.58 5.16 10.17
CA ASP A 99 11.40 6.52 10.72
C ASP A 99 11.80 7.62 9.73
N ASP A 100 12.89 7.40 8.98
CA ASP A 100 13.38 8.33 7.97
C ASP A 100 12.34 8.62 6.86
N TYR A 101 11.42 7.69 6.61
CA TYR A 101 10.44 7.76 5.52
C TYR A 101 9.01 8.00 6.02
N LEU A 102 8.74 7.89 7.32
CA LEU A 102 7.38 7.92 7.88
C LEU A 102 6.65 9.22 7.53
N GLU A 103 7.31 10.37 7.70
CA GLU A 103 6.70 11.68 7.40
C GLU A 103 6.30 11.78 5.92
N SER A 104 7.24 11.52 5.01
CA SER A 104 6.98 11.55 3.56
C SER A 104 5.93 10.53 3.14
N PHE A 105 5.93 9.33 3.71
CA PHE A 105 4.89 8.33 3.45
C PHE A 105 3.50 8.83 3.81
N LEU A 106 3.35 9.45 4.99
CA LEU A 106 2.07 10.00 5.45
C LEU A 106 1.63 11.21 4.61
N GLU A 107 2.56 12.07 4.20
CA GLU A 107 2.27 13.19 3.29
C GLU A 107 1.79 12.71 1.92
N ILE A 108 2.43 11.69 1.36
CA ILE A 108 2.03 11.11 0.07
C ILE A 108 0.62 10.54 0.16
N ILE A 109 0.31 9.75 1.20
CA ILE A 109 -1.04 9.21 1.39
C ILE A 109 -2.07 10.32 1.51
N LYS A 110 -1.80 11.35 2.33
CA LYS A 110 -2.69 12.52 2.49
C LYS A 110 -2.91 13.23 1.17
N TYR A 111 -1.84 13.47 0.41
CA TYR A 111 -1.91 14.11 -0.90
C TYR A 111 -2.76 13.30 -1.88
N LEU A 112 -2.48 12.00 -2.02
CA LEU A 112 -3.21 11.13 -2.95
C LEU A 112 -4.70 11.05 -2.59
N LEU A 113 -5.03 10.96 -1.30
CA LEU A 113 -6.42 11.01 -0.85
C LEU A 113 -7.11 12.34 -1.16
N LYS A 114 -6.42 13.47 -0.93
CA LYS A 114 -6.94 14.81 -1.22
C LYS A 114 -7.17 15.04 -2.71
N CYS A 115 -6.27 14.55 -3.55
CA CYS A 115 -6.39 14.63 -5.00
C CYS A 115 -7.36 13.59 -5.57
N SER A 116 -7.79 12.61 -4.77
CA SER A 116 -8.57 11.51 -5.29
C SER A 116 -9.99 11.89 -5.66
N PRO A 117 -10.46 11.60 -6.89
CA PRO A 117 -11.83 11.93 -7.31
C PRO A 117 -12.89 11.33 -6.41
N ILE A 118 -12.58 10.20 -5.76
CA ILE A 118 -13.47 9.51 -4.83
C ILE A 118 -12.92 9.47 -3.40
N GLN A 119 -11.85 10.24 -3.13
CA GLN A 119 -11.19 10.34 -1.83
C GLN A 119 -10.80 9.00 -1.21
N ARG A 120 -10.35 8.07 -2.06
CA ARG A 120 -9.94 6.72 -1.66
C ARG A 120 -8.66 6.29 -2.36
N ILE A 121 -7.87 5.51 -1.65
CA ILE A 121 -6.72 4.77 -2.17
C ILE A 121 -6.79 3.32 -1.69
N ALA A 122 -6.10 2.42 -2.37
CA ALA A 122 -5.80 1.07 -1.86
C ALA A 122 -4.30 0.94 -1.66
N LEU A 123 -3.88 0.65 -0.44
CA LEU A 123 -2.49 0.47 -0.06
C LEU A 123 -2.19 -1.01 0.09
N LEU A 124 -1.08 -1.47 -0.46
CA LEU A 124 -0.56 -2.83 -0.30
C LEU A 124 0.93 -2.75 -0.03
N CYS A 125 1.36 -3.19 1.16
CA CYS A 125 2.75 -3.55 1.38
C CYS A 125 2.88 -5.07 1.25
N ARG A 126 3.45 -5.52 0.14
CA ARG A 126 3.66 -6.95 -0.12
C ARG A 126 5.00 -7.37 0.44
N TYR A 127 5.01 -8.42 1.25
CA TYR A 127 6.20 -9.17 1.58
C TYR A 127 6.29 -10.36 0.62
N GLN A 128 7.47 -10.63 0.05
CA GLN A 128 7.62 -11.75 -0.89
C GLN A 128 7.42 -13.11 -0.18
N SER A 129 6.18 -13.61 -0.19
CA SER A 129 5.74 -14.88 0.42
C SER A 129 4.78 -15.64 -0.52
N HIS A 130 3.87 -16.48 -0.02
CA HIS A 130 2.98 -17.37 -0.79
C HIS A 130 1.91 -16.66 -1.66
N ASP A 131 2.07 -15.37 -1.94
CA ASP A 131 1.28 -14.57 -2.89
C ASP A 131 -0.21 -14.41 -2.56
N GLU A 132 -0.65 -14.75 -1.34
CA GLU A 132 -2.02 -14.46 -0.90
C GLU A 132 -2.13 -13.07 -0.25
N VAL A 133 -3.05 -12.26 -0.76
CA VAL A 133 -3.34 -10.91 -0.24
C VAL A 133 -4.65 -10.90 0.55
N VAL A 134 -4.56 -10.58 1.83
CA VAL A 134 -5.73 -10.34 2.68
C VAL A 134 -6.37 -9.01 2.30
N ILE A 135 -7.70 -8.95 2.26
CA ILE A 135 -8.42 -7.69 2.04
C ILE A 135 -8.90 -7.14 3.37
N CYS A 136 -8.49 -5.92 3.70
CA CYS A 136 -9.06 -5.15 4.80
C CYS A 136 -10.03 -4.12 4.22
N GLY A 137 -11.20 -3.99 4.85
CA GLY A 137 -12.23 -3.03 4.45
C GLY A 137 -11.79 -1.56 4.59
N ALA A 138 -12.75 -0.64 4.41
CA ALA A 138 -12.45 0.79 4.40
C ALA A 138 -12.08 1.33 5.79
N LEU A 139 -10.82 1.73 5.97
CA LEU A 139 -10.33 2.51 7.10
C LEU A 139 -10.35 4.00 6.76
N SER A 140 -10.73 4.83 7.73
CA SER A 140 -10.45 6.27 7.60
C SER A 140 -8.95 6.54 7.72
N LEU A 141 -8.47 7.66 7.18
CA LEU A 141 -7.05 7.99 7.26
C LEU A 141 -6.59 8.09 8.71
N SER A 142 -7.34 8.76 9.59
CA SER A 142 -6.98 8.86 11.01
C SER A 142 -6.86 7.48 11.69
N ASN A 143 -7.80 6.57 11.40
CA ASN A 143 -7.76 5.20 11.92
C ASN A 143 -6.57 4.41 11.37
N PHE A 144 -6.28 4.53 10.07
CA PHE A 144 -5.13 3.88 9.47
C PHE A 144 -3.82 4.34 10.14
N ILE A 145 -3.63 5.65 10.31
CA ILE A 145 -2.45 6.21 10.97
C ILE A 145 -2.34 5.72 12.42
N SER A 146 -3.45 5.75 13.17
CA SER A 146 -3.48 5.26 14.55
C SER A 146 -3.14 3.77 14.65
N LEU A 147 -3.61 2.94 13.71
CA LEU A 147 -3.29 1.52 13.68
C LEU A 147 -1.84 1.29 13.30
N LEU A 148 -1.30 2.07 12.36
CA LEU A 148 0.10 2.00 11.95
C LEU A 148 1.02 2.33 13.13
N SER A 149 0.75 3.41 13.88
CA SER A 149 1.54 3.76 15.07
C SER A 149 1.44 2.73 16.20
N GLN A 150 0.38 1.93 16.21
CA GLN A 150 0.17 0.83 17.17
C GLN A 150 0.71 -0.51 16.67
N LYS A 151 1.38 -0.54 15.50
CA LYS A 151 1.87 -1.77 14.84
C LYS A 151 0.76 -2.78 14.53
N LYS A 152 -0.44 -2.30 14.15
CA LYS A 152 -1.62 -3.12 13.82
C LYS A 152 -1.94 -3.18 12.33
N ILE A 153 -1.09 -2.58 11.49
CA ILE A 153 -1.15 -2.72 10.04
C ILE A 153 -0.25 -3.89 9.68
N MET A 154 -0.73 -4.80 8.84
CA MET A 154 -0.05 -6.04 8.47
C MET A 154 0.43 -5.98 7.02
N THR A 155 1.55 -6.63 6.73
CA THR A 155 2.03 -6.92 5.38
C THR A 155 1.05 -7.85 4.66
N ASN A 156 1.17 -7.98 3.35
CA ASN A 156 0.31 -8.83 2.51
C ASN A 156 -1.19 -8.55 2.69
N THR A 157 -1.53 -7.34 3.16
CA THR A 157 -2.90 -6.90 3.35
C THR A 157 -3.14 -5.66 2.50
N CYS A 158 -4.17 -5.72 1.66
CA CYS A 158 -4.68 -4.57 0.91
C CYS A 158 -5.63 -3.77 1.80
N TYR A 159 -5.22 -2.56 2.17
CA TYR A 159 -6.01 -1.63 2.95
C TYR A 159 -6.72 -0.62 2.05
N PHE A 160 -8.03 -0.58 2.11
CA PHE A 160 -8.79 0.53 1.54
C PHE A 160 -8.79 1.69 2.52
N ILE A 161 -8.22 2.83 2.11
CA ILE A 161 -8.14 4.02 2.96
C ILE A 161 -9.02 5.10 2.34
N LYS A 162 -9.87 5.73 3.16
CA LYS A 162 -10.72 6.86 2.78
C LYS A 162 -10.32 8.13 3.52
N SER A 163 -10.52 9.27 2.87
CA SER A 163 -10.41 10.58 3.52
C SER A 163 -11.42 10.75 4.65
N ASP A 164 -11.03 11.48 5.70
CA ASP A 164 -11.86 11.90 6.83
C ASP A 164 -11.52 13.30 7.35
N PHE A 165 -10.85 14.11 6.52
CA PHE A 165 -10.56 15.53 6.74
C PHE A 165 -11.56 16.45 6.03
#